data_AF-A0A2E8X3Q3-F1
#
_entry.id   AF-A0A2E8X3Q3-F1
#
_cell.length_a   1.000
_cell.length_b   1.000
_cell.length_c   1.000
_cell.angle_alpha   90.00
_cell.angle_beta   90.00
_cell.angle_gamma   90.00
#
_symmetry.space_group_name_H-M   'P 1'
#
loop_
_entity.id
_entity.type
_entity.pdbx_description
1 polymer ?
#
loop_
_entity_poly.entity_id
_entity_poly.type
_entity_poly.pdbx_seq_one_letter_code
_entity_poly.pdbx_strand_id
1 'polypeptide(L)'
;MLWSMHSHEKKYWVSLVLILAIASILRLNGINWDEGFGFTPHPDERAILMKSWEIEFPSYSNLSLIFDQSNSPWNPNWFAYGSFPIYLLEFVQSFWELITGSEIFDSRIMARSLSTLADLGTIIGTALLARACFGNKVSLLASVLVSFSVIHIQLSNFFAFDTFVTLFSIWT
;
A
#
# COMPACT_ATOMS: atom_id res chain seq x y z
N MET A 1 34.48 14.23 -18.06
CA MET A 1 34.05 12.93 -17.48
C MET A 1 32.92 13.13 -16.46
N LEU A 2 33.10 13.94 -15.41
CA LEU A 2 32.07 14.23 -14.38
C LEU A 2 30.73 14.76 -14.93
N TRP A 3 30.77 15.67 -15.93
CA TRP A 3 29.55 16.23 -16.53
C TRP A 3 28.68 15.18 -17.27
N SER A 4 29.32 14.24 -17.96
CA SER A 4 28.62 13.14 -18.64
C SER A 4 27.99 12.18 -17.64
N MET A 5 28.71 11.81 -16.56
CA MET A 5 28.17 10.96 -15.49
C MET A 5 26.93 11.58 -14.84
N HIS A 6 26.96 12.88 -14.54
CA HIS A 6 25.82 13.60 -13.98
C HIS A 6 24.60 13.60 -14.92
N SER A 7 24.83 13.66 -16.23
CA SER A 7 23.75 13.62 -17.23
C SER A 7 23.07 12.24 -17.33
N HIS A 8 23.83 11.15 -17.21
CA HIS A 8 23.29 9.79 -17.24
C HIS A 8 22.50 9.46 -15.98
N GLU A 9 22.98 9.92 -14.83
CA GLU A 9 22.27 9.81 -13.56
C GLU A 9 20.94 10.57 -13.57
N LYS A 10 20.95 11.83 -14.04
CA LYS A 10 19.72 12.61 -14.18
C LYS A 10 18.71 11.94 -15.12
N LYS A 11 19.16 11.41 -16.26
CA LYS A 11 18.30 10.69 -17.20
C LYS A 11 17.65 9.47 -16.55
N TYR A 12 18.42 8.68 -15.81
CA TYR A 12 17.88 7.52 -15.09
C TYR A 12 16.75 7.90 -14.13
N TRP A 13 16.98 8.89 -13.26
CA TRP A 13 15.99 9.29 -12.27
C TRP A 13 14.73 9.89 -12.92
N VAL A 14 14.89 10.70 -13.97
CA VAL A 14 13.74 11.21 -14.74
C VAL A 14 12.95 10.07 -15.38
N SER A 15 13.62 9.07 -15.98
CA SER A 15 12.95 7.90 -16.53
C SER A 15 12.20 7.10 -15.46
N LEU A 16 12.80 6.89 -14.29
CA LEU A 16 12.14 6.18 -13.19
C LEU A 16 10.91 6.95 -12.68
N VAL A 17 11.00 8.28 -12.52
CA VAL A 17 9.86 9.11 -12.14
C VAL A 17 8.72 9.03 -13.18
N LEU A 18 9.05 9.04 -14.47
CA LEU A 18 8.05 8.87 -15.53
C LEU A 18 7.39 7.47 -15.48
N ILE A 19 8.17 6.42 -15.24
CA ILE A 19 7.64 5.06 -15.06
C ILE A 19 6.69 5.01 -13.86
N LEU A 20 7.07 5.61 -12.74
CA LEU A 20 6.22 5.66 -11.54
C LEU A 20 4.94 6.46 -11.78
N ALA A 21 5.01 7.59 -12.50
CA ALA A 21 3.83 8.36 -12.85
C ALA A 21 2.85 7.54 -13.70
N ILE A 22 3.36 6.83 -14.72
CA ILE A 22 2.54 5.92 -15.54
C ILE A 22 1.97 4.79 -14.69
N ALA A 23 2.79 4.17 -13.83
CA ALA A 23 2.37 3.10 -12.94
C ALA A 23 1.24 3.55 -12.00
N SER A 24 1.33 4.75 -11.43
CA SER A 24 0.30 5.36 -10.59
C SER A 24 -1.00 5.57 -11.36
N ILE A 25 -0.93 6.09 -12.59
CA ILE A 25 -2.11 6.27 -13.44
C ILE A 25 -2.79 4.93 -13.70
N LEU A 26 -2.03 3.89 -14.05
CA LEU A 26 -2.58 2.55 -14.31
C LEU A 26 -3.29 1.94 -13.10
N ARG A 27 -2.86 2.26 -11.88
CA ARG A 27 -3.37 1.67 -10.63
C ARG A 27 -4.53 2.47 -10.04
N LEU A 28 -4.47 3.79 -10.13
CA LEU A 28 -5.50 4.68 -9.58
C LEU A 28 -6.71 4.82 -10.51
N ASN A 29 -6.52 4.63 -11.82
CA ASN A 29 -7.62 4.62 -12.77
C ASN A 29 -8.54 3.42 -12.49
N GLY A 30 -9.78 3.70 -12.08
CA GLY A 30 -10.74 2.65 -11.73
C GLY A 30 -10.59 2.12 -10.30
N ILE A 31 -9.93 2.86 -9.39
CA ILE A 31 -9.83 2.46 -7.97
C ILE A 31 -11.20 2.23 -7.30
N ASN A 32 -12.26 2.88 -7.82
CA ASN A 32 -13.65 2.73 -7.41
C ASN A 32 -14.44 1.81 -8.36
N TRP A 33 -13.84 0.73 -8.86
CA TRP A 33 -14.45 -0.16 -9.86
C TRP A 33 -15.74 -0.86 -9.40
N ASP A 34 -15.97 -0.96 -8.09
CA ASP A 34 -17.18 -1.50 -7.46
C ASP A 34 -18.15 -0.40 -6.98
N GLU A 35 -18.10 0.77 -7.62
CA GLU A 35 -19.09 1.83 -7.39
C GLU A 35 -20.52 1.31 -7.57
N GLY A 36 -21.40 1.68 -6.64
CA GLY A 36 -22.80 1.23 -6.63
C GLY A 36 -23.04 -0.06 -5.83
N PHE A 37 -21.99 -0.79 -5.44
CA PHE A 37 -22.13 -1.86 -4.46
C PHE A 37 -22.04 -1.31 -3.03
N GLY A 38 -23.02 -1.65 -2.17
CA GLY A 38 -22.99 -1.34 -0.73
C GLY A 38 -22.04 -2.23 0.08
N PHE A 39 -21.24 -3.07 -0.59
CA PHE A 39 -20.24 -3.94 0.01
C PHE A 39 -19.06 -4.08 -0.97
N THR A 40 -17.86 -4.43 -0.47
CA THR A 40 -16.75 -4.81 -1.36
C THR A 40 -16.96 -6.23 -1.91
N PRO A 41 -17.00 -6.44 -3.24
CA PRO A 41 -17.18 -7.77 -3.82
C PRO A 41 -16.02 -8.73 -3.52
N HIS A 42 -14.81 -8.22 -3.28
CA HIS A 42 -13.63 -9.05 -3.05
C HIS A 42 -13.64 -9.67 -1.64
N PRO A 43 -13.59 -11.01 -1.51
CA PRO A 43 -13.80 -11.68 -0.23
C PRO A 43 -12.73 -11.32 0.80
N ASP A 44 -11.46 -11.27 0.41
CA ASP A 44 -10.36 -10.98 1.36
C ASP A 44 -10.35 -9.50 1.77
N GLU A 45 -10.67 -8.60 0.85
CA GLU A 45 -10.78 -7.16 1.15
C GLU A 45 -11.92 -6.95 2.14
N ARG A 46 -13.05 -7.63 1.92
CA ARG A 46 -14.18 -7.62 2.85
C ARG A 46 -13.79 -8.10 4.23
N ALA A 47 -13.09 -9.22 4.33
CA ALA A 47 -12.66 -9.76 5.60
C ALA A 47 -11.77 -8.76 6.36
N ILE A 48 -10.83 -8.12 5.66
CA ILE A 48 -9.95 -7.10 6.27
C ILE A 48 -10.76 -5.88 6.74
N LEU A 49 -11.64 -5.34 5.90
CA LEU A 49 -12.43 -4.15 6.24
C LEU A 49 -13.40 -4.43 7.40
N MET A 50 -14.04 -5.61 7.42
CA MET A 50 -14.88 -6.02 8.54
C MET A 50 -14.07 -6.09 9.85
N LYS A 51 -12.82 -6.57 9.80
CA LYS A 51 -11.94 -6.60 10.97
C LYS A 51 -11.41 -5.23 11.37
N SER A 52 -11.25 -4.29 10.44
CA SER A 52 -10.91 -2.92 10.83
C SER A 52 -12.01 -2.25 11.67
N TRP A 53 -13.28 -2.57 11.42
CA TRP A 53 -14.40 -2.04 12.22
C TRP A 53 -14.50 -2.61 13.64
N GLU A 54 -13.80 -3.72 13.92
CA GLU A 54 -13.74 -4.28 15.28
C GLU A 54 -12.62 -3.66 16.13
N ILE A 55 -11.74 -2.85 15.52
CA ILE A 55 -10.61 -2.22 16.20
C ILE A 55 -11.06 -0.86 16.74
N GLU A 56 -10.92 -0.67 18.05
CA GLU A 56 -11.18 0.60 18.71
C GLU A 56 -10.00 1.01 19.57
N PHE A 57 -9.68 2.30 19.58
CA PHE A 57 -8.66 2.81 20.49
C PHE A 57 -9.23 2.87 21.92
N PRO A 58 -8.57 2.24 22.92
CA PRO A 58 -9.07 2.27 24.28
C PRO A 58 -9.06 3.71 24.81
N SER A 59 -10.01 4.00 25.72
CA SER A 59 -10.05 5.28 26.42
C SER A 59 -8.68 5.63 27.01
N TYR A 60 -8.27 6.90 26.91
CA TYR A 60 -7.02 7.41 27.48
C TYR A 60 -6.84 7.10 28.98
N SER A 61 -7.93 6.84 29.69
CA SER A 61 -7.94 6.43 31.09
C SER A 61 -7.40 5.01 31.34
N ASN A 62 -7.33 4.15 30.33
CA ASN A 62 -6.96 2.74 30.48
C ASN A 62 -6.06 2.24 29.32
N LEU A 63 -5.01 3.00 29.02
CA LEU A 63 -4.04 2.66 27.96
C LEU A 63 -3.27 1.36 28.22
N SER A 64 -3.20 0.89 29.47
CA SER A 64 -2.58 -0.40 29.80
C SER A 64 -3.28 -1.59 29.13
N LEU A 65 -4.56 -1.42 28.75
CA LEU A 65 -5.32 -2.47 28.09
C LEU A 65 -4.78 -2.80 26.68
N ILE A 66 -4.03 -1.89 26.05
CA ILE A 66 -3.39 -2.13 24.73
C ILE A 66 -2.43 -3.32 24.80
N PHE A 67 -1.74 -3.48 25.93
CA PHE A 67 -0.74 -4.53 26.14
C PHE A 67 -1.35 -5.86 26.63
N ASP A 68 -2.66 -5.89 26.91
CA ASP A 68 -3.35 -7.13 27.27
C ASP A 68 -3.81 -7.86 26.01
N GLN A 69 -3.09 -8.93 25.64
CA GLN A 69 -3.42 -9.73 24.46
C GLN A 69 -4.86 -10.24 24.46
N SER A 70 -5.44 -10.57 25.62
CA SER A 70 -6.75 -11.23 25.68
C SER A 70 -7.91 -10.26 25.60
N ASN A 71 -7.73 -9.05 26.13
CA ASN A 71 -8.81 -8.08 26.32
C ASN A 71 -8.63 -6.78 25.52
N SER A 72 -7.50 -6.60 24.83
CA SER A 72 -7.24 -5.37 24.08
C SER A 72 -8.28 -5.19 22.96
N PRO A 73 -9.02 -4.07 22.92
CA PRO A 73 -9.90 -3.72 21.79
C PRO A 73 -9.10 -3.44 20.51
N TRP A 74 -7.77 -3.33 20.63
CA TRP A 74 -6.84 -3.21 19.53
C TRP A 74 -6.40 -4.56 18.93
N ASN A 75 -6.83 -5.67 19.52
CA ASN A 75 -6.56 -7.01 19.03
C ASN A 75 -7.83 -7.59 18.35
N PRO A 76 -7.89 -7.64 17.00
CA PRO A 76 -9.05 -8.19 16.28
C PRO A 76 -9.14 -9.72 16.37
N ASN A 77 -8.21 -10.39 17.07
CA ASN A 77 -8.08 -11.85 17.16
C ASN A 77 -8.06 -12.54 15.79
N TRP A 78 -7.57 -11.82 14.78
CA TRP A 78 -7.53 -12.24 13.39
C TRP A 78 -6.16 -11.94 12.80
N PHE A 79 -5.39 -13.01 12.57
CA PHE A 79 -3.96 -12.97 12.26
C PHE A 79 -3.57 -13.89 11.09
N ALA A 80 -4.37 -13.93 10.02
CA ALA A 80 -4.05 -14.78 8.87
C ALA A 80 -2.66 -14.47 8.27
N TYR A 81 -2.32 -13.18 8.15
CA TYR A 81 -1.05 -12.71 7.56
C TYR A 81 -0.42 -11.54 8.36
N GLY A 82 -0.80 -11.42 9.63
CA GLY A 82 -0.47 -10.27 10.50
C GLY A 82 -1.56 -9.19 10.51
N SER A 83 -1.43 -8.19 11.39
CA SER A 83 -2.44 -7.13 11.58
C SER A 83 -1.99 -5.76 11.09
N PHE A 84 -0.80 -5.65 10.50
CA PHE A 84 -0.21 -4.36 10.10
C PHE A 84 -1.08 -3.56 9.13
N PRO A 85 -1.60 -4.12 8.00
CA PRO A 85 -2.47 -3.35 7.10
C PRO A 85 -3.72 -2.80 7.82
N ILE A 86 -4.28 -3.57 8.75
CA ILE A 86 -5.47 -3.16 9.52
C ILE A 86 -5.13 -1.95 10.40
N TYR A 87 -4.01 -2.03 11.14
CA TYR A 87 -3.53 -0.92 11.97
C TYR A 87 -3.15 0.31 11.16
N LEU A 88 -2.56 0.11 9.98
CA LEU A 88 -2.21 1.21 9.08
C LEU A 88 -3.47 1.92 8.56
N LEU A 89 -4.49 1.16 8.16
CA LEU A 89 -5.76 1.73 7.73
C LEU A 89 -6.41 2.53 8.85
N GLU A 90 -6.49 1.95 10.05
CA GLU A 90 -7.07 2.63 11.21
C GLU A 90 -6.34 3.93 11.56
N PHE A 91 -5.01 3.88 11.61
CA PHE A 91 -4.20 5.08 11.84
C PHE A 91 -4.46 6.19 10.82
N VAL A 92 -4.56 5.85 9.53
CA VAL A 92 -4.81 6.83 8.47
C VAL A 92 -6.23 7.40 8.57
N GLN A 93 -7.22 6.58 8.93
CA GLN A 93 -8.59 7.04 9.17
C GLN A 93 -8.68 7.99 10.36
N SER A 94 -8.14 7.62 11.52
CA SER A 94 -8.16 8.48 12.71
C SER A 94 -7.42 9.80 12.46
N PHE A 95 -6.32 9.76 11.69
CA PHE A 95 -5.59 10.98 11.31
C PHE A 95 -6.39 11.86 10.34
N TRP A 96 -7.10 11.25 9.39
CA TRP A 96 -7.99 11.99 8.49
C TRP A 96 -9.13 12.66 9.25
N GLU A 97 -9.78 11.94 10.16
CA GLU A 97 -10.84 12.45 11.02
C GLU A 97 -10.35 13.62 11.89
N LEU A 98 -9.15 13.51 12.47
CA LEU A 98 -8.54 14.59 13.24
C LEU A 98 -8.37 15.89 12.44
N ILE A 99 -8.03 15.78 11.15
CA ILE A 99 -7.79 16.94 10.28
C ILE A 99 -9.11 17.53 9.74
N THR A 100 -10.03 16.66 9.32
CA THR A 100 -11.24 17.06 8.59
C THR A 100 -12.47 17.21 9.47
N GLY A 101 -12.47 16.60 10.66
CA GLY A 101 -13.62 16.47 11.54
C GLY A 101 -14.71 15.55 10.98
N SER A 102 -14.42 14.77 9.93
CA SER A 102 -15.39 13.88 9.28
C SER A 102 -14.92 12.44 9.30
N GLU A 103 -15.79 11.56 9.79
CA GLU A 103 -15.60 10.12 9.72
C GLU A 103 -15.74 9.63 8.26
N ILE A 104 -14.97 8.60 7.92
CA ILE A 104 -15.02 7.97 6.61
C ILE A 104 -15.95 6.76 6.69
N PHE A 105 -17.14 6.87 6.11
CA PHE A 105 -18.11 5.77 6.07
C PHE A 105 -17.69 4.64 5.12
N ASP A 106 -17.02 4.95 4.02
CA ASP A 106 -16.52 3.96 3.05
C ASP A 106 -15.00 4.06 2.94
N SER A 107 -14.31 3.16 3.64
CA SER A 107 -12.86 3.11 3.71
C SER A 107 -12.22 2.41 2.51
N ARG A 108 -13.00 1.87 1.55
CA ARG A 108 -12.46 1.10 0.40
C ARG A 108 -11.44 1.88 -0.40
N ILE A 109 -11.75 3.11 -0.79
CA ILE A 109 -10.85 3.92 -1.62
C ILE A 109 -9.56 4.22 -0.86
N MET A 110 -9.66 4.52 0.43
CA MET A 110 -8.51 4.77 1.29
C MET A 110 -7.64 3.52 1.43
N ALA A 111 -8.27 2.38 1.71
CA ALA A 111 -7.60 1.11 1.87
C ALA A 111 -6.88 0.66 0.58
N ARG A 112 -7.56 0.74 -0.58
CA ARG A 112 -6.96 0.47 -1.90
C ARG A 112 -5.84 1.44 -2.24
N SER A 113 -5.93 2.69 -1.81
CA SER A 113 -4.84 3.67 -1.98
C SER A 113 -3.59 3.22 -1.22
N LEU A 114 -3.74 2.65 -0.02
CA LEU A 114 -2.61 2.07 0.72
C LEU A 114 -1.98 0.87 -0.02
N SER A 115 -2.80 -0.01 -0.62
CA SER A 115 -2.30 -1.12 -1.46
C SER A 115 -1.59 -0.62 -2.72
N THR A 116 -2.12 0.44 -3.34
CA THR A 116 -1.46 1.11 -4.47
C THR A 116 -0.11 1.71 -4.06
N LEU A 117 -0.03 2.36 -2.90
CA LEU A 117 1.23 2.88 -2.37
C LEU A 117 2.24 1.76 -2.08
N ALA A 118 1.79 0.64 -1.52
CA ALA A 118 2.64 -0.53 -1.29
C ALA A 118 3.17 -1.13 -2.61
N ASP A 119 2.33 -1.23 -3.64
CA ASP A 119 2.76 -1.72 -4.94
C ASP A 119 3.70 -0.74 -5.68
N LEU A 120 3.49 0.57 -5.56
CA LEU A 120 4.44 1.57 -6.06
C LEU A 120 5.80 1.46 -5.34
N GLY A 121 5.79 1.21 -4.02
CA GLY A 121 7.00 0.94 -3.26
C GLY A 121 7.71 -0.33 -3.72
N THR A 122 6.97 -1.36 -4.15
CA THR A 122 7.50 -2.59 -4.78
C THR A 122 8.22 -2.28 -6.09
N ILE A 123 7.65 -1.42 -6.94
CA ILE A 123 8.30 -0.98 -8.20
C ILE A 123 9.61 -0.25 -7.90
N ILE A 124 9.61 0.66 -6.92
CA ILE A 124 10.81 1.39 -6.50
C ILE A 124 11.87 0.41 -5.99
N GLY A 125 11.50 -0.49 -5.08
CA GLY A 125 12.43 -1.48 -4.52
C GLY A 125 13.03 -2.38 -5.60
N THR A 126 12.20 -2.86 -6.54
CA THR A 126 12.66 -3.64 -7.70
C THR A 126 13.65 -2.85 -8.55
N ALA A 127 13.36 -1.57 -8.82
CA ALA A 127 14.24 -0.69 -9.58
C ALA A 127 15.62 -0.57 -8.91
N LEU A 128 15.64 -0.30 -7.60
CA LEU A 128 16.86 -0.10 -6.84
C LEU A 128 17.68 -1.39 -6.72
N LEU A 129 17.01 -2.53 -6.45
CA LEU A 129 17.66 -3.84 -6.38
C LEU A 129 18.28 -4.23 -7.73
N ALA A 130 17.52 -4.13 -8.81
CA ALA A 130 18.02 -4.43 -10.15
C ALA A 130 19.15 -3.48 -10.56
N ARG A 131 19.11 -2.22 -10.11
CA ARG A 131 20.19 -1.25 -10.34
C ARG A 131 21.47 -1.66 -9.62
N ALA A 132 21.36 -2.07 -8.36
CA ALA A 132 22.50 -2.51 -7.56
C ALA A 132 23.16 -3.77 -8.15
N CYS A 133 22.38 -4.72 -8.67
CA CYS A 133 22.91 -5.98 -9.21
C CYS A 133 23.36 -5.91 -10.67
N PHE A 134 22.66 -5.15 -11.52
CA PHE A 134 22.80 -5.23 -12.98
C PHE A 134 22.92 -3.88 -13.70
N GLY A 135 22.85 -2.77 -12.96
CA GLY A 135 23.00 -1.41 -13.48
C GLY A 135 21.73 -0.79 -14.07
N ASN A 136 21.86 0.45 -14.54
CA ASN A 136 20.73 1.34 -14.85
C ASN A 136 19.78 0.80 -15.94
N LYS A 137 20.29 0.11 -16.97
CA LYS A 137 19.46 -0.38 -18.08
C LYS A 137 18.50 -1.48 -17.63
N VAL A 138 19.03 -2.45 -16.88
CA VAL A 138 18.25 -3.58 -16.36
C VAL A 138 17.26 -3.10 -15.30
N SER A 139 17.67 -2.15 -14.47
CA SER A 139 16.77 -1.49 -13.51
C SER A 139 15.54 -0.86 -14.17
N LEU A 140 15.73 -0.03 -15.20
CA LEU A 140 14.61 0.61 -15.90
C LEU A 140 13.72 -0.43 -16.60
N LEU A 141 14.33 -1.46 -17.22
CA LEU A 141 13.57 -2.54 -17.85
C LEU A 141 12.74 -3.31 -16.81
N ALA A 142 13.33 -3.71 -15.69
CA ALA A 142 12.63 -4.41 -14.60
C ALA A 142 11.46 -3.57 -14.06
N SER A 143 11.69 -2.27 -13.85
CA SER A 143 10.65 -1.33 -13.40
C SER A 143 9.49 -1.24 -14.38
N VAL A 144 9.77 -1.17 -15.69
CA VAL A 144 8.73 -1.20 -16.72
C VAL A 144 7.94 -2.50 -16.68
N LEU A 145 8.62 -3.64 -16.59
CA LEU A 145 7.96 -4.95 -16.57
C LEU A 145 7.02 -5.10 -15.37
N VAL A 146 7.44 -4.68 -14.16
CA VAL A 146 6.57 -4.71 -12.97
C VAL A 146 5.43 -3.69 -13.08
N SER A 147 5.71 -2.47 -13.56
CA SER A 147 4.68 -1.42 -13.72
C SER A 147 3.51 -1.84 -14.62
N PHE A 148 3.79 -2.62 -15.67
CA PHE A 148 2.81 -3.14 -16.63
C PHE A 148 2.32 -4.57 -16.32
N SER A 149 2.78 -5.16 -15.22
CA SER A 149 2.35 -6.50 -14.83
C SER A 149 0.88 -6.50 -14.41
N VAL A 150 0.07 -7.32 -15.09
CA VAL A 150 -1.38 -7.39 -14.86
C VAL A 150 -1.71 -7.77 -13.42
N ILE A 151 -0.96 -8.72 -12.85
CA ILE A 151 -1.21 -9.19 -11.48
C ILE A 151 -0.95 -8.10 -10.44
N HIS A 152 0.09 -7.28 -10.63
CA HIS A 152 0.39 -6.15 -9.74
C HIS A 152 -0.68 -5.06 -9.84
N ILE A 153 -1.09 -4.70 -11.06
CA ILE A 153 -2.15 -3.71 -11.29
C ILE A 153 -3.48 -4.19 -10.69
N GLN A 154 -3.80 -5.48 -10.84
CA GLN A 154 -5.02 -6.05 -10.29
C GLN A 154 -4.98 -6.03 -8.75
N LEU A 155 -3.93 -6.57 -8.13
CA LEU A 155 -3.82 -6.65 -6.68
C LEU A 155 -3.74 -5.26 -6.01
N SER A 156 -3.16 -4.25 -6.67
CA SER A 156 -3.14 -2.89 -6.12
C SER A 156 -4.53 -2.23 -6.03
N ASN A 157 -5.52 -2.75 -6.76
CA ASN A 157 -6.91 -2.28 -6.76
C ASN A 157 -7.79 -3.00 -5.73
N PHE A 158 -7.22 -3.88 -4.92
CA PHE A 158 -7.87 -4.50 -3.77
C PHE A 158 -7.05 -4.21 -2.52
N PHE A 159 -7.71 -3.98 -1.39
CA PHE A 159 -7.02 -3.99 -0.11
C PHE A 159 -6.79 -5.43 0.34
N ALA A 160 -5.60 -5.96 0.04
CA ALA A 160 -5.17 -7.32 0.36
C ALA A 160 -3.76 -7.32 0.96
N PHE A 161 -3.35 -8.43 1.57
CA PHE A 161 -2.04 -8.54 2.21
C PHE A 161 -0.90 -8.68 1.19
N ASP A 162 -1.18 -9.21 0.00
CA ASP A 162 -0.19 -9.55 -1.03
C ASP A 162 0.68 -8.36 -1.44
N THR A 163 0.09 -7.17 -1.57
CA THR A 163 0.80 -5.94 -1.94
C THR A 163 1.81 -5.52 -0.86
N PHE A 164 1.44 -5.64 0.41
CA PHE A 164 2.32 -5.36 1.55
C PHE A 164 3.39 -6.43 1.72
N VAL A 165 3.03 -7.71 1.62
CA VAL A 165 3.99 -8.82 1.74
C VAL A 165 5.05 -8.71 0.64
N THR A 166 4.63 -8.41 -0.59
CA THR A 166 5.56 -8.23 -1.72
C THR A 166 6.47 -7.02 -1.51
N LEU A 167 5.93 -5.89 -1.01
CA LEU A 167 6.72 -4.73 -0.62
C LEU A 167 7.80 -5.13 0.38
N PHE A 168 7.43 -5.70 1.54
CA PHE A 168 8.40 -6.04 2.56
C PHE A 168 9.43 -7.08 2.09
N SER A 169 9.01 -8.03 1.24
CA SER A 169 9.92 -9.04 0.67
C SER A 169 11.03 -8.44 -0.21
N ILE A 170 10.76 -7.32 -0.88
CA ILE A 170 11.75 -6.64 -1.73
C ILE A 170 12.70 -5.76 -0.92
N TRP A 171 12.22 -5.21 0.20
CA TRP A 171 12.94 -4.24 1.02
C TRP A 171 13.67 -4.86 2.23
N THR A 172 13.72 -6.19 2.31
CA THR A 172 14.44 -6.95 3.35
C THR A 172 15.66 -7.66 2.78
#